data_AF-A0A925G3B5-F1
#
_entry.id   AF-A0A925G3B5-F1
#
_cell.length_a   1.000
_cell.length_b   1.000
_cell.length_c   1.000
_cell.angle_alpha   90.00
_cell.angle_beta   90.00
_cell.angle_gamma   90.00
#
_symmetry.space_group_name_H-M   'P 1'
#
loop_
_entity.id
_entity.type
_entity.pdbx_description
1 polymer ?
#
loop_
_entity_poly.entity_id
_entity_poly.type
_entity_poly.pdbx_seq_one_letter_code
_entity_poly.pdbx_strand_id
1 'polypeptide(L)'
;MPKLTRFALRALAALLVFSLSSLHSTAQTRTCCADLSDQELVNLLTLQIDKYHPDNHGKYNDITQATTQIVRRGQKMIPLLAQLKGNKNFYHGRTLGRILPSDTQRGIGKEDTPENNDGSIVTVEVAALYLISAIYHANIEFAYRAYLTDGTPVELFEYNSPAEIAKAWEATEAWMGRLEREGLDSLYGKGLSPLNNSGVVFIGSRSNNSLTSAGQR
;
A
#
# COMPACT_ATOMS: atom_id res chain seq x y z
N MET A 1 7.20 -78.23 7.34
CA MET A 1 6.49 -77.24 8.18
C MET A 1 7.51 -76.59 9.13
N PRO A 2 7.34 -75.31 9.52
CA PRO A 2 7.80 -74.06 8.87
C PRO A 2 9.06 -73.48 9.55
N LYS A 3 10.10 -72.90 8.92
CA LYS A 3 10.24 -71.66 8.11
C LYS A 3 9.66 -70.39 8.76
N LEU A 4 10.51 -69.63 9.48
CA LEU A 4 10.37 -68.18 9.68
C LEU A 4 11.70 -67.55 10.15
N THR A 5 12.72 -67.65 9.31
CA THR A 5 13.94 -66.82 9.38
C THR A 5 14.02 -66.04 8.09
N ARG A 6 13.85 -64.71 8.13
CA ARG A 6 14.32 -63.68 7.16
C ARG A 6 13.51 -62.38 7.14
N PHE A 7 12.47 -62.20 7.96
CA PHE A 7 11.72 -60.92 7.99
C PHE A 7 12.19 -59.91 9.05
N ALA A 8 12.91 -60.33 10.09
CA ALA A 8 13.26 -59.42 11.18
C ALA A 8 14.43 -58.45 10.87
N LEU A 9 15.24 -58.69 9.83
CA LEU A 9 16.44 -57.89 9.57
C LEU A 9 16.25 -56.79 8.49
N ARG A 10 15.06 -56.68 7.88
CA ARG A 10 14.74 -55.59 6.93
C ARG A 10 13.88 -54.48 7.54
N ALA A 11 13.28 -54.70 8.70
CA ALA A 11 12.47 -53.69 9.38
C ALA A 11 13.31 -52.62 10.12
N LEU A 12 14.58 -52.91 10.43
CA LEU A 12 15.44 -51.98 11.19
C LEU A 12 16.21 -50.97 10.32
N ALA A 13 16.33 -51.22 9.02
CA ALA A 13 16.97 -50.27 8.09
C ALA A 13 15.98 -49.23 7.53
N ALA A 14 14.67 -49.47 7.58
CA ALA A 14 13.66 -48.50 7.14
C ALA A 14 13.31 -47.45 8.21
N LEU A 15 13.57 -47.74 9.49
CA LEU A 15 13.32 -46.82 10.61
C LEU A 15 14.46 -45.83 10.88
N LEU A 16 15.65 -46.08 10.34
CA LEU A 16 16.79 -45.15 10.40
C LEU A 16 16.88 -44.18 9.21
N VAL A 17 16.21 -44.47 8.09
CA VAL A 17 16.08 -43.51 6.98
C VAL A 17 14.91 -42.54 7.22
N PHE A 18 13.93 -42.92 8.05
CA PHE A 18 12.79 -42.05 8.38
C PHE A 18 13.05 -41.05 9.51
N SER A 19 14.23 -41.09 10.15
CA SER A 19 14.58 -40.24 11.30
C SER A 19 15.65 -39.18 11.02
N LEU A 20 15.92 -38.86 9.75
CA LEU A 20 16.83 -37.75 9.37
C LEU A 20 16.24 -36.74 8.38
N SER A 21 14.96 -36.88 8.00
CA SER A 21 14.30 -35.92 7.10
C SER A 21 13.38 -34.93 7.82
N SER A 22 13.19 -35.02 9.14
CA SER A 22 12.28 -34.15 9.90
C SER A 22 12.96 -33.08 10.75
N LEU A 23 14.12 -32.59 10.30
CA LEU A 23 14.79 -31.42 10.90
C LEU A 23 15.17 -30.40 9.83
N HIS A 24 14.31 -30.20 8.82
CA HIS A 24 14.21 -28.86 8.23
C HIS A 24 13.29 -28.05 9.12
N SER A 25 13.90 -27.49 10.16
CA SER A 25 13.42 -26.30 10.83
C SER A 25 13.12 -25.25 9.76
N THR A 26 11.86 -25.12 9.35
CA THR A 26 11.37 -23.92 8.72
C THR A 26 11.23 -22.87 9.82
N ALA A 27 12.38 -22.40 10.31
CA ALA A 27 12.48 -21.03 10.76
C ALA A 27 12.12 -20.18 9.54
N GLN A 28 10.84 -19.86 9.37
CA GLN A 28 10.38 -18.73 8.59
C GLN A 28 11.05 -17.51 9.24
N THR A 29 12.26 -17.22 8.79
CA THR A 29 12.85 -15.91 8.94
C THR A 29 11.87 -14.99 8.23
N ARG A 30 11.05 -14.28 9.00
CA ARG A 30 10.26 -13.17 8.49
C ARG A 30 11.27 -12.18 7.95
N THR A 31 11.54 -12.23 6.65
CA THR A 31 12.33 -11.22 5.97
C THR A 31 11.70 -9.88 6.29
N CYS A 32 12.44 -9.00 6.94
CA CYS A 32 11.95 -7.68 7.28
C CYS A 32 11.61 -6.97 5.96
N CYS A 33 10.50 -6.23 5.88
CA CYS A 33 10.16 -5.48 4.66
C CYS A 33 11.30 -4.52 4.22
N ALA A 34 12.20 -4.14 5.13
CA ALA A 34 13.38 -3.36 4.81
C ALA A 34 14.34 -4.04 3.82
N ASP A 35 14.40 -5.38 3.83
CA ASP A 35 15.36 -6.18 3.05
C ASP A 35 14.82 -6.57 1.66
N LEU A 36 13.53 -6.33 1.40
CA LEU A 36 12.89 -6.62 0.12
C LEU A 36 13.41 -5.68 -0.98
N SER A 37 13.52 -6.17 -2.20
CA SER A 37 13.80 -5.34 -3.38
C SER A 37 12.67 -4.33 -3.63
N ASP A 38 12.96 -3.29 -4.42
CA ASP A 38 11.97 -2.26 -4.76
C ASP A 38 10.72 -2.87 -5.44
N GLN A 39 10.92 -3.86 -6.32
CA GLN A 39 9.81 -4.56 -6.98
C GLN A 39 9.01 -5.43 -6.02
N GLU A 40 9.67 -6.14 -5.10
CA GLU A 40 8.99 -6.96 -4.10
C GLU A 40 8.09 -6.10 -3.19
N LEU A 41 8.55 -4.92 -2.79
CA LEU A 41 7.72 -3.97 -2.04
C LEU A 41 6.46 -3.56 -2.82
N VAL A 42 6.59 -3.26 -4.11
CA VAL A 42 5.45 -2.89 -4.96
C VAL A 42 4.51 -4.08 -5.17
N ASN A 43 5.05 -5.30 -5.32
CA ASN A 43 4.25 -6.52 -5.43
C ASN A 43 3.43 -6.80 -4.17
N LEU A 44 3.90 -6.39 -2.98
CA LEU A 44 3.09 -6.50 -1.76
C LEU A 44 1.80 -5.68 -1.87
N LEU A 45 1.80 -4.54 -2.56
CA LEU A 45 0.59 -3.72 -2.74
C LEU A 45 -0.49 -4.41 -3.57
N THR A 46 -0.12 -5.38 -4.41
CA THR A 46 -1.05 -6.06 -5.33
C THR A 46 -1.61 -7.36 -4.74
N LEU A 47 -1.10 -7.79 -3.58
CA LEU A 47 -1.51 -9.04 -2.93
C LEU A 47 -3.01 -9.04 -2.66
N GLN A 48 -3.68 -10.04 -3.22
CA GLN A 48 -5.06 -10.34 -2.89
C GLN A 48 -5.11 -11.15 -1.60
N ILE A 49 -5.92 -10.70 -0.65
CA ILE A 49 -6.05 -11.34 0.66
C ILE A 49 -7.48 -11.86 0.79
N ASP A 50 -7.62 -13.15 1.11
CA ASP A 50 -8.91 -13.71 1.47
C ASP A 50 -9.38 -13.10 2.80
N LYS A 51 -10.47 -12.34 2.75
CA LYS A 51 -11.00 -11.58 3.90
C LYS A 51 -11.27 -12.47 5.12
N TYR A 52 -11.60 -13.75 4.90
CA TYR A 52 -12.09 -14.65 5.93
C TYR A 52 -11.03 -15.63 6.49
N HIS A 53 -9.77 -15.53 6.05
CA HIS A 53 -8.73 -16.41 6.56
C HIS A 53 -8.07 -15.83 7.82
N PRO A 54 -8.15 -16.52 8.98
CA PRO A 54 -7.69 -15.98 10.28
C PRO A 54 -6.18 -15.69 10.32
N ASP A 55 -5.37 -16.36 9.50
CA ASP A 55 -3.91 -16.15 9.45
C ASP A 55 -3.46 -14.91 8.64
N ASN A 56 -4.39 -14.14 8.06
CA ASN A 56 -4.03 -13.04 7.18
C ASN A 56 -3.57 -11.76 7.90
N HIS A 57 -3.63 -11.71 9.23
CA HIS A 57 -3.13 -10.59 10.04
C HIS A 57 -1.66 -10.22 9.75
N GLY A 58 -0.81 -11.22 9.48
CA GLY A 58 0.59 -10.99 9.09
C GLY A 58 0.70 -10.21 7.78
N LYS A 59 -0.06 -10.62 6.76
CA LYS A 59 -0.03 -10.02 5.42
C LYS A 59 -0.48 -8.56 5.41
N TYR A 60 -1.49 -8.21 6.19
CA TYR A 60 -1.93 -6.81 6.36
C TYR A 60 -0.83 -5.91 6.92
N ASN A 61 -0.03 -6.44 7.86
CA ASN A 61 1.11 -5.72 8.44
C ASN A 61 2.26 -5.64 7.43
N ASP A 62 2.50 -6.68 6.64
CA ASP A 62 3.53 -6.66 5.60
C ASP A 62 3.24 -5.60 4.54
N ILE A 63 1.98 -5.50 4.07
CA ILE A 63 1.56 -4.44 3.13
C ILE A 63 1.75 -3.05 3.75
N THR A 64 1.37 -2.88 5.02
CA THR A 64 1.55 -1.62 5.76
C THR A 64 3.02 -1.23 5.86
N GLN A 65 3.90 -2.16 6.24
CA GLN A 65 5.34 -1.91 6.28
C GLN A 65 5.89 -1.60 4.89
N ALA A 66 5.39 -2.26 3.85
CA ALA A 66 5.79 -2.00 2.49
C ALA A 66 5.53 -0.55 2.09
N THR A 67 4.34 -0.01 2.37
CA THR A 67 4.04 1.41 2.07
C THR A 67 5.01 2.37 2.75
N THR A 68 5.38 2.11 4.00
CA THR A 68 6.35 2.93 4.74
C THR A 68 7.74 2.86 4.08
N GLN A 69 8.18 1.67 3.68
CA GLN A 69 9.46 1.52 2.99
C GLN A 69 9.45 2.17 1.61
N ILE A 70 8.34 2.09 0.87
CA ILE A 70 8.17 2.76 -0.43
C ILE A 70 8.36 4.28 -0.28
N VAL A 71 7.67 4.90 0.68
CA VAL A 71 7.80 6.35 0.93
C VAL A 71 9.23 6.70 1.34
N ARG A 72 9.83 5.90 2.24
CA ARG A 72 11.23 6.09 2.69
C ARG A 72 12.24 6.01 1.54
N ARG A 73 12.00 5.12 0.58
CA ARG A 73 12.85 4.93 -0.60
C ARG A 73 12.69 6.06 -1.63
N GLY A 74 11.59 6.82 -1.55
CA GLY A 74 11.46 8.11 -2.22
C GLY A 74 11.34 8.02 -3.74
N GLN A 75 11.91 9.01 -4.43
CA GLN A 75 11.70 9.28 -5.86
C GLN A 75 11.86 8.04 -6.76
N LYS A 76 12.83 7.16 -6.48
CA LYS A 76 13.10 5.97 -7.31
C LYS A 76 11.93 4.97 -7.38
N MET A 77 11.00 5.03 -6.43
CA MET A 77 9.83 4.15 -6.41
C MET A 77 8.72 4.62 -7.37
N ILE A 78 8.74 5.89 -7.78
CA ILE A 78 7.66 6.50 -8.58
C ILE A 78 7.42 5.77 -9.91
N PRO A 79 8.45 5.42 -10.72
CA PRO A 79 8.23 4.67 -11.95
C PRO A 79 7.61 3.29 -11.74
N LEU A 80 7.93 2.63 -10.62
CA LEU A 80 7.36 1.31 -10.28
C LEU A 80 5.89 1.44 -9.85
N LEU A 81 5.57 2.47 -9.06
CA LEU A 81 4.19 2.77 -8.66
C LEU A 81 3.32 3.15 -9.87
N ALA A 82 3.88 3.86 -10.86
CA ALA A 82 3.15 4.23 -12.08
C ALA A 82 2.72 3.01 -12.91
N GLN A 83 3.44 1.89 -12.85
CA GLN A 83 3.04 0.64 -13.50
C GLN A 83 1.76 0.04 -12.93
N LEU A 84 1.32 0.48 -11.74
CA LEU A 84 0.08 0.04 -11.11
C LEU A 84 -1.16 0.77 -11.63
N LYS A 85 -1.02 1.75 -12.54
CA LYS A 85 -2.14 2.42 -13.20
C LYS A 85 -3.07 1.40 -13.86
N GLY A 86 -4.37 1.51 -13.60
CA GLY A 86 -5.38 0.57 -14.12
C GLY A 86 -5.52 -0.73 -13.34
N ASN A 87 -4.72 -0.96 -12.29
CA ASN A 87 -4.94 -2.08 -11.38
C ASN A 87 -6.11 -1.77 -10.43
N LYS A 88 -7.29 -2.27 -10.82
CA LYS A 88 -8.56 -2.08 -10.11
C LYS A 88 -8.79 -3.07 -8.97
N ASN A 89 -7.82 -3.94 -8.68
CA ASN A 89 -7.93 -4.82 -7.53
C ASN A 89 -7.98 -4.00 -6.25
N PHE A 90 -8.61 -4.58 -5.24
CA PHE A 90 -8.71 -4.00 -3.92
C PHE A 90 -7.33 -3.89 -3.26
N TYR A 91 -7.05 -2.73 -2.68
CA TYR A 91 -5.88 -2.53 -1.84
C TYR A 91 -6.19 -2.97 -0.41
N HIS A 92 -5.39 -3.88 0.11
CA HIS A 92 -5.67 -4.51 1.40
C HIS A 92 -4.90 -3.93 2.60
N GLY A 93 -3.96 -3.00 2.42
CA GLY A 93 -3.19 -2.46 3.56
C GLY A 93 -4.02 -1.54 4.47
N ARG A 94 -3.52 -1.32 5.69
CA ARG A 94 -4.26 -0.60 6.75
C ARG A 94 -3.96 0.90 6.81
N THR A 95 -2.94 1.39 6.11
CA THR A 95 -2.26 2.67 6.43
C THR A 95 -2.03 3.54 5.19
N LEU A 96 -3.11 4.02 4.58
CA LEU A 96 -3.06 5.12 3.62
C LEU A 96 -3.84 6.31 4.15
N GLY A 97 -3.17 7.14 4.96
CA GLY A 97 -3.79 8.27 5.64
C GLY A 97 -3.41 8.40 7.11
N ARG A 98 -3.94 9.44 7.75
CA ARG A 98 -3.85 9.64 9.20
C ARG A 98 -4.80 8.70 9.93
N ILE A 99 -4.29 8.04 10.96
CA ILE A 99 -5.14 7.32 11.91
C ILE A 99 -5.84 8.36 12.80
N LEU A 100 -7.14 8.58 12.60
CA LEU A 100 -7.92 9.40 13.53
C LEU A 100 -8.30 8.59 14.77
N PRO A 101 -8.34 9.22 15.96
CA PRO A 101 -8.96 8.64 17.15
C PRO A 101 -10.39 8.18 16.86
N SER A 102 -10.82 7.06 17.45
CA SER A 102 -12.14 6.45 17.23
C SER A 102 -13.31 7.41 17.43
N ASP A 103 -13.17 8.40 18.33
CA ASP A 103 -14.24 9.35 18.65
C ASP A 103 -14.52 10.37 17.52
N THR A 104 -13.55 10.57 16.62
CA THR A 104 -13.67 11.46 15.44
C THR A 104 -14.27 10.77 14.20
N GLN A 105 -14.53 9.47 14.25
CA GLN A 105 -15.07 8.70 13.11
C GLN A 105 -16.59 8.85 12.95
N ARG A 106 -17.30 9.48 13.90
CA ARG A 106 -18.78 9.57 13.96
C ARG A 106 -19.47 10.37 12.84
N GLY A 107 -18.77 10.87 11.84
CA GLY A 107 -19.34 11.62 10.72
C GLY A 107 -18.83 11.20 9.34
N ILE A 108 -17.98 10.17 9.26
CA ILE A 108 -17.31 9.76 8.01
C ILE A 108 -17.81 8.35 7.65
N GLY A 109 -19.07 8.26 7.21
CA GLY A 109 -19.70 6.99 6.89
C GLY A 109 -19.86 6.06 8.10
N LYS A 110 -20.68 5.02 7.96
CA LYS A 110 -20.97 4.10 9.07
C LYS A 110 -19.78 3.18 9.34
N GLU A 111 -19.42 3.09 10.61
CA GLU A 111 -18.70 2.01 11.31
C GLU A 111 -17.50 1.36 10.61
N ASP A 112 -16.32 1.92 10.87
CA ASP A 112 -15.03 1.23 10.84
C ASP A 112 -14.94 0.19 11.99
N THR A 113 -15.81 -0.84 12.03
CA THR A 113 -15.45 -2.06 12.77
C THR A 113 -14.61 -2.95 11.84
N PRO A 114 -13.60 -3.69 12.35
CA PRO A 114 -12.84 -4.65 11.53
C PRO A 114 -13.72 -5.68 10.81
N GLU A 115 -14.93 -5.93 11.35
CA GLU A 115 -15.93 -6.86 10.83
C GLU A 115 -16.86 -6.23 9.77
N ASN A 116 -17.15 -4.93 9.86
CA ASN A 116 -17.95 -4.17 8.87
C ASN A 116 -17.09 -3.39 7.86
N ASN A 117 -15.76 -3.48 7.98
CA ASN A 117 -14.84 -3.18 6.89
C ASN A 117 -15.07 -4.21 5.78
N ASP A 118 -16.10 -4.01 4.96
CA ASP A 118 -16.04 -4.33 3.54
C ASP A 118 -14.91 -3.49 2.94
N GLY A 119 -13.70 -3.92 3.27
CA GLY A 119 -12.47 -3.21 3.00
C GLY A 119 -12.44 -2.77 1.55
N SER A 120 -12.01 -1.51 1.42
CA SER A 120 -11.37 -0.93 0.25
C SER A 120 -12.28 -0.40 -0.87
N ILE A 121 -12.81 0.82 -0.69
CA ILE A 121 -13.08 1.74 -1.82
C ILE A 121 -11.76 2.13 -2.54
N VAL A 122 -10.61 1.80 -1.94
CA VAL A 122 -9.28 2.10 -2.47
C VAL A 122 -8.81 0.91 -3.30
N THR A 123 -8.67 1.13 -4.61
CA THR A 123 -7.99 0.19 -5.50
C THR A 123 -6.47 0.35 -5.41
N VAL A 124 -5.73 -0.64 -5.92
CA VAL A 124 -4.26 -0.59 -6.00
C VAL A 124 -3.78 0.64 -6.77
N GLU A 125 -4.45 1.03 -7.85
CA GLU A 125 -4.10 2.25 -8.60
C GLU A 125 -4.28 3.54 -7.78
N VAL A 126 -5.30 3.61 -6.92
CA VAL A 126 -5.49 4.76 -6.01
C VAL A 126 -4.43 4.75 -4.92
N ALA A 127 -4.09 3.57 -4.37
CA ALA A 127 -2.99 3.43 -3.43
C ALA A 127 -1.65 3.89 -4.04
N ALA A 128 -1.41 3.58 -5.31
CA ALA A 128 -0.22 4.04 -6.03
C ALA A 128 -0.19 5.58 -6.17
N LEU A 129 -1.30 6.21 -6.59
CA LEU A 129 -1.42 7.68 -6.64
C LEU A 129 -1.16 8.32 -5.27
N TYR A 130 -1.70 7.72 -4.20
CA TYR A 130 -1.48 8.18 -2.84
C TYR A 130 0.00 8.11 -2.46
N LEU A 131 0.68 6.99 -2.74
CA LEU A 131 2.09 6.80 -2.41
C LEU A 131 3.00 7.72 -3.21
N ILE A 132 2.71 7.99 -4.49
CA ILE A 132 3.44 8.99 -5.29
C ILE A 132 3.32 10.37 -4.64
N SER A 133 2.12 10.75 -4.18
CA SER A 133 1.90 12.01 -3.46
C SER A 133 2.58 12.03 -2.08
N ALA A 134 2.56 10.91 -1.35
CA ALA A 134 3.24 10.77 -0.08
C ALA A 134 4.77 10.90 -0.21
N ILE A 135 5.35 10.38 -1.30
CA ILE A 135 6.77 10.56 -1.63
C ILE A 135 7.07 12.05 -1.86
N TYR A 136 6.23 12.77 -2.61
CA TYR A 136 6.38 14.22 -2.80
C TYR A 136 6.33 15.00 -1.47
N HIS A 137 5.46 14.60 -0.55
CA HIS A 137 5.36 15.22 0.77
C HIS A 137 6.35 14.66 1.81
N ALA A 138 7.15 13.67 1.46
CA ALA A 138 7.99 12.88 2.38
C ALA A 138 7.23 12.38 3.63
N ASN A 139 5.93 12.12 3.50
CA ASN A 139 5.04 11.79 4.62
C ASN A 139 3.84 10.94 4.15
N ILE A 140 3.71 9.73 4.69
CA ILE A 140 2.57 8.83 4.39
C ILE A 140 1.24 9.35 4.96
N GLU A 141 1.28 10.26 5.93
CA GLU A 141 0.11 10.84 6.60
C GLU A 141 -0.20 12.27 6.13
N PHE A 142 0.22 12.63 4.90
CA PHE A 142 0.00 13.96 4.35
C PHE A 142 -1.49 14.32 4.18
N ALA A 143 -2.36 13.31 4.04
CA ALA A 143 -3.80 13.42 3.91
C ALA A 143 -4.53 12.56 4.95
N TYR A 144 -5.85 12.73 5.07
CA TYR A 144 -6.65 11.97 6.02
C TYR A 144 -6.84 10.52 5.57
N ARG A 145 -7.22 10.30 4.31
CA ARG A 145 -7.36 8.97 3.69
C ARG A 145 -7.02 9.03 2.19
N ALA A 146 -6.76 7.87 1.59
CA ALA A 146 -6.65 7.70 0.12
C ALA A 146 -8.01 7.79 -0.60
N TYR A 147 -8.75 8.87 -0.34
CA TYR A 147 -10.00 9.21 -1.00
C TYR A 147 -9.77 10.46 -1.84
N LEU A 148 -9.88 10.30 -3.15
CA LEU A 148 -9.89 11.38 -4.13
C LEU A 148 -11.28 12.00 -4.18
N THR A 149 -11.30 13.33 -4.26
CA THR A 149 -12.49 14.15 -4.47
C THR A 149 -12.16 15.36 -5.33
N ASP A 150 -13.11 15.88 -6.08
CA ASP A 150 -13.01 17.17 -6.78
C ASP A 150 -13.30 18.41 -5.90
N GLY A 151 -13.53 18.21 -4.60
CA GLY A 151 -13.81 19.28 -3.64
C GLY A 151 -15.28 19.69 -3.56
N THR A 152 -16.17 19.02 -4.28
CA THR A 152 -17.62 19.15 -4.06
C THR A 152 -17.99 18.62 -2.67
N PRO A 153 -18.86 19.32 -1.91
CA PRO A 153 -19.30 18.85 -0.60
C PRO A 153 -19.93 17.46 -0.71
N VAL A 154 -19.29 16.49 -0.07
CA VAL A 154 -19.67 15.08 -0.19
C VAL A 154 -20.84 14.81 0.75
N GLU A 155 -22.04 15.20 0.34
CA GLU A 155 -23.27 14.80 1.05
C GLU A 155 -23.58 13.31 0.81
N LEU A 156 -23.06 12.70 -0.27
CA LEU A 156 -23.32 11.30 -0.64
C LEU A 156 -22.10 10.63 -1.35
N PHE A 157 -21.17 10.11 -0.55
CA PHE A 157 -20.38 8.87 -0.75
C PHE A 157 -19.54 8.56 -2.02
N GLU A 158 -19.47 9.38 -3.05
CA GLU A 158 -18.64 9.03 -4.23
C GLU A 158 -17.20 9.53 -4.09
N TYR A 159 -16.36 8.71 -3.45
CA TYR A 159 -14.90 8.87 -3.48
C TYR A 159 -14.30 7.97 -4.54
N ASN A 160 -13.14 8.39 -5.09
CA ASN A 160 -12.39 7.58 -6.06
C ASN A 160 -13.26 7.19 -7.27
N SER A 161 -14.12 8.10 -7.75
CA SER A 161 -14.88 7.85 -8.97
C SER A 161 -13.91 7.62 -10.15
N PRO A 162 -14.30 6.84 -11.18
CA PRO A 162 -13.45 6.62 -12.34
C PRO A 162 -12.97 7.92 -13.01
N ALA A 163 -13.80 8.97 -13.00
CA ALA A 163 -13.45 10.28 -13.55
C ALA A 163 -12.37 10.99 -12.73
N GLU A 164 -12.43 10.92 -11.39
CA GLU A 164 -11.41 11.51 -10.51
C GLU A 164 -10.08 10.77 -10.62
N ILE A 165 -10.13 9.43 -10.65
CA ILE A 165 -8.94 8.60 -10.84
C ILE A 165 -8.27 8.93 -12.17
N ALA A 166 -9.05 9.09 -13.25
CA ALA A 166 -8.52 9.45 -14.57
C ALA A 166 -7.82 10.81 -14.56
N LYS A 167 -8.46 11.85 -14.00
CA LYS A 167 -7.87 13.19 -13.84
C LYS A 167 -6.60 13.17 -13.00
N ALA A 168 -6.59 12.41 -11.90
CA ALA A 168 -5.44 12.28 -11.02
C ALA A 168 -4.23 11.64 -11.75
N TRP A 169 -4.47 10.57 -12.50
CA TRP A 169 -3.40 9.93 -13.29
C TRP A 169 -2.89 10.81 -14.42
N GLU A 170 -3.77 11.50 -15.16
CA GLU A 170 -3.36 12.42 -16.23
C GLU A 170 -2.42 13.51 -15.69
N ALA A 171 -2.79 14.14 -14.58
CA ALA A 171 -1.94 15.14 -13.93
C ALA A 171 -0.63 14.54 -13.40
N THR A 172 -0.69 13.35 -12.79
CA THR A 172 0.49 12.66 -12.25
C THR A 172 1.47 12.29 -13.36
N GLU A 173 1.00 11.81 -14.51
CA GLU A 173 1.85 11.48 -15.67
C GLU A 173 2.52 12.72 -16.26
N ALA A 174 1.78 13.82 -16.40
CA ALA A 174 2.35 15.10 -16.83
C ALA A 174 3.41 15.61 -15.82
N TRP A 175 3.15 15.45 -14.52
CA TRP A 175 4.09 15.78 -13.46
C TRP A 175 5.34 14.87 -13.49
N MET A 176 5.20 13.57 -13.76
CA MET A 176 6.33 12.64 -13.88
C MET A 176 7.26 13.01 -15.04
N GLY A 177 6.72 13.44 -16.19
CA GLY A 177 7.55 13.96 -17.29
C GLY A 177 8.34 15.23 -16.93
N ARG A 178 7.94 15.94 -15.86
CA ARG A 178 8.73 17.04 -15.28
C ARG A 178 9.71 16.54 -14.22
N LEU A 179 9.30 15.57 -13.42
CA LEU A 179 10.13 14.94 -12.39
C LEU A 179 11.43 14.40 -12.98
N GLU A 180 11.35 13.71 -14.13
CA GLU A 180 12.53 13.17 -14.82
C GLU A 180 13.51 14.26 -15.27
N ARG A 181 13.02 15.45 -15.61
CA ARG A 181 13.83 16.56 -16.10
C ARG A 181 14.39 17.45 -14.99
N GLU A 182 13.60 17.67 -13.96
CA GLU A 182 13.87 18.70 -12.94
C GLU A 182 14.26 18.12 -11.57
N GLY A 183 13.92 16.87 -11.29
CA GLY A 183 14.11 16.24 -9.98
C GLY A 183 13.05 16.63 -8.94
N LEU A 184 12.88 15.79 -7.90
CA LEU A 184 11.83 15.96 -6.90
C LEU A 184 11.98 17.27 -6.09
N ASP A 185 13.19 17.60 -5.65
CA ASP A 185 13.45 18.78 -4.82
C ASP A 185 13.09 20.09 -5.56
N SER A 186 13.37 20.16 -6.86
CA SER A 186 13.02 21.31 -7.70
C SER A 186 11.51 21.48 -7.82
N LEU A 187 10.78 20.38 -8.05
CA LEU A 187 9.32 20.41 -8.11
C LEU A 187 8.69 20.75 -6.77
N TYR A 188 9.26 20.23 -5.67
CA TYR A 188 8.86 20.57 -4.31
C TYR A 188 9.06 22.07 -4.03
N GLY A 189 10.24 22.62 -4.32
CA GLY A 189 10.55 24.04 -4.15
C GLY A 189 9.63 24.98 -4.96
N LYS A 190 9.06 24.50 -6.06
CA LYS A 190 8.08 25.24 -6.87
C LYS A 190 6.62 25.01 -6.46
N GLY A 191 6.36 24.16 -5.47
CA GLY A 191 5.00 23.80 -5.04
C GLY A 191 4.21 22.98 -6.07
N LEU A 192 4.90 22.29 -6.99
CA LEU A 192 4.28 21.55 -8.08
C LEU A 192 4.11 20.09 -7.66
N SER A 193 2.96 19.77 -7.08
CA SER A 193 2.61 18.43 -6.60
C SER A 193 2.13 17.50 -7.72
N PRO A 194 2.07 16.18 -7.49
CA PRO A 194 1.60 15.21 -8.49
C PRO A 194 0.17 15.46 -8.99
N LEU A 195 -0.72 15.95 -8.10
CA LEU A 195 -2.11 16.25 -8.44
C LEU A 195 -2.32 17.71 -8.87
N ASN A 196 -1.26 18.49 -9.06
CA ASN A 196 -1.38 19.89 -9.43
C ASN A 196 -2.17 20.05 -10.75
N ASN A 197 -3.11 20.99 -10.78
CA ASN A 197 -4.02 21.25 -11.91
C ASN A 197 -4.99 20.10 -12.30
N SER A 198 -5.07 19.02 -11.52
CA SER A 198 -6.01 17.91 -11.80
C SER A 198 -7.47 18.25 -11.50
N GLY A 199 -7.70 19.27 -10.66
CA GLY A 199 -9.01 19.56 -10.09
C GLY A 199 -9.48 18.52 -9.06
N VAL A 200 -8.62 17.60 -8.64
CA VAL A 200 -8.89 16.61 -7.58
C VAL A 200 -7.82 16.65 -6.50
N VAL A 201 -8.20 16.28 -5.28
CA VAL A 201 -7.31 16.26 -4.11
C VAL A 201 -7.61 15.04 -3.24
N PHE A 202 -6.62 14.63 -2.44
CA PHE A 202 -6.89 13.72 -1.34
C PHE A 202 -7.55 14.45 -0.18
N ILE A 203 -8.58 13.86 0.40
CA ILE A 203 -9.29 14.45 1.54
C ILE A 203 -8.35 14.69 2.71
N GLY A 204 -8.43 15.88 3.30
CA GLY A 204 -7.60 16.27 4.43
C GLY A 204 -6.13 16.51 4.06
N SER A 205 -5.77 16.47 2.78
CA SER A 205 -4.49 17.02 2.33
C SER A 205 -4.52 18.54 2.54
N ARG A 206 -3.49 19.08 3.18
CA ARG A 206 -3.34 20.54 3.27
C ARG A 206 -2.96 21.04 1.88
N SER A 207 -3.85 21.76 1.21
CA SER A 207 -3.48 22.42 -0.05
C SER A 207 -2.39 23.45 0.24
N ASN A 208 -1.29 23.44 -0.51
CA ASN A 208 -0.24 24.47 -0.45
C ASN A 208 -0.72 25.84 -0.97
N ASN A 209 -2.01 26.00 -1.30
CA ASN A 209 -2.60 27.27 -1.77
C ASN A 209 -2.69 28.37 -0.70
N SER A 210 -2.09 28.20 0.49
CA SER A 210 -2.01 29.24 1.51
C SER A 210 -0.66 29.99 1.57
N LEU A 211 0.31 29.70 0.69
CA LEU A 211 1.60 30.41 0.68
C LEU A 211 1.64 31.73 -0.13
N THR A 212 0.49 32.26 -0.57
CA THR A 212 0.41 33.55 -1.29
C THR A 212 -0.35 34.65 -0.53
N SER A 213 -0.17 34.76 0.80
CA SER A 213 -0.58 35.98 1.53
C SER A 213 0.19 36.31 2.82
N ALA A 214 1.41 35.82 3.01
CA ALA A 214 2.26 36.24 4.13
C ALA A 214 3.64 36.69 3.65
N GLY A 215 3.62 37.66 2.76
CA GLY A 215 4.76 38.51 2.41
C GLY A 215 4.35 39.97 2.55
N GLN A 216 3.98 40.40 3.76
CA GLN A 216 4.01 41.82 4.17
C GLN A 216 4.20 41.91 5.70
N ARG A 217 5.46 41.88 6.13
CA ARG A 217 6.15 42.78 7.09
C ARG A 217 7.27 42.05 7.80
#